data_AF-A0A3M0GUE9-F1
#
_entry.id   AF-A0A3M0GUE9-F1
#
_cell.length_a   1.000
_cell.length_b   1.000
_cell.length_c   1.000
_cell.angle_alpha   90.00
_cell.angle_beta   90.00
_cell.angle_gamma   90.00
#
_symmetry.space_group_name_H-M   'P 1'
#
loop_
_entity.id
_entity.type
_entity.pdbx_description
1 polymer ?
#
loop_
_entity_poly.entity_id
_entity_poly.type
_entity_poly.pdbx_seq_one_letter_code
_entity_poly.pdbx_strand_id
1 'polypeptide(L)'
;MGKKLKLIIESLASGDKRFIKDNLNRILEVDDSGNQKFTGYYAGDNDTVYTSRAWSKKLIAKKKEAQRERLDIFEQEQEEALQKRKKKTLFMLLGFTVIIIGTIAIVYATWNNNDPSKTEPPMIDKIEPTPMSEFATTTTDSLYGNAIITGSDVNMREKPNLNADIIDFFPKEGERVMLLLPASDTLSWCKVTRKDGTTGWIYSEYVKKMPVSDE
;
A
#
# COMPACT_ATOMS: atom_id res chain seq x y z
N MET A 1 -33.07 14.91 -11.98
CA MET A 1 -32.15 15.67 -11.09
C MET A 1 -32.90 16.00 -9.81
N GLY A 2 -32.35 15.70 -8.63
CA GLY A 2 -33.04 15.96 -7.35
C GLY A 2 -33.16 17.46 -7.06
N LYS A 3 -34.28 17.90 -6.45
CA LYS A 3 -34.54 19.32 -6.12
C LYS A 3 -33.38 19.96 -5.34
N LYS A 4 -32.78 19.21 -4.39
CA LYS A 4 -31.66 19.70 -3.57
C LYS A 4 -30.39 19.97 -4.37
N LEU A 5 -30.03 19.09 -5.32
CA LEU A 5 -28.86 19.29 -6.17
C LEU A 5 -29.00 20.54 -7.06
N LYS A 6 -30.22 20.80 -7.58
CA LYS A 6 -30.52 22.00 -8.36
C LYS A 6 -30.34 23.27 -7.52
N LEU A 7 -30.87 23.29 -6.30
CA LEU A 7 -30.71 24.41 -5.36
C LEU A 7 -29.24 24.69 -5.03
N ILE A 8 -28.43 23.64 -4.84
CA ILE A 8 -27.00 23.79 -4.57
C ILE A 8 -26.30 24.44 -5.76
N ILE A 9 -26.52 23.95 -6.98
CA ILE A 9 -25.88 24.50 -8.18
C ILE A 9 -26.30 25.95 -8.43
N GLU A 10 -27.59 26.26 -8.27
CA GLU A 10 -28.11 27.63 -8.41
C GLU A 10 -27.51 28.58 -7.38
N SER A 11 -27.41 28.17 -6.12
CA SER A 11 -26.80 28.96 -5.05
C SER A 11 -25.29 29.17 -5.24
N LEU A 12 -24.57 28.15 -5.74
CA LEU A 12 -23.15 28.28 -6.03
C LEU A 12 -22.90 29.24 -7.18
N ALA A 13 -23.75 29.23 -8.21
CA ALA A 13 -23.66 30.15 -9.34
C ALA A 13 -24.04 31.60 -8.98
N SER A 14 -24.97 31.79 -8.03
CA SER A 14 -25.40 33.14 -7.60
C SER A 14 -24.50 33.77 -6.54
N GLY A 15 -23.52 33.03 -6.00
CA GLY A 15 -22.68 33.49 -4.89
C GLY A 15 -23.42 33.58 -3.54
N ASP A 16 -24.59 32.94 -3.44
CA ASP A 16 -25.37 32.87 -2.20
C ASP A 16 -24.63 32.00 -1.17
N LYS A 17 -24.47 32.53 0.05
CA LYS A 17 -23.76 31.90 1.17
C LYS A 17 -24.54 30.76 1.84
N ARG A 18 -25.74 30.44 1.36
CA ARG A 18 -26.52 29.28 1.84
C ARG A 18 -25.79 27.95 1.74
N PHE A 19 -24.94 27.77 0.73
CA PHE A 19 -24.12 26.57 0.60
C PHE A 19 -22.64 26.93 0.54
N ILE A 20 -21.87 26.44 1.50
CA ILE A 20 -20.43 26.68 1.61
C ILE A 20 -19.64 25.39 1.38
N LYS A 21 -18.41 25.54 0.88
CA LYS A 21 -17.45 24.43 0.71
C LYS A 21 -16.46 24.43 1.87
N ASP A 22 -16.22 23.27 2.48
CA ASP A 22 -15.17 23.10 3.50
C ASP A 22 -13.83 22.61 2.89
N ASN A 23 -12.84 22.41 3.75
CA ASN A 23 -11.50 21.90 3.37
C ASN A 23 -11.49 20.44 2.89
N LEU A 24 -12.57 19.69 3.10
CA LEU A 24 -12.77 18.33 2.61
C LEU A 24 -13.62 18.30 1.34
N ASN A 25 -13.82 19.47 0.71
CA ASN A 25 -14.68 19.66 -0.44
C ASN A 25 -16.16 19.29 -0.18
N ARG A 26 -16.61 19.19 1.06
CA ARG A 26 -18.01 18.94 1.39
C ARG A 26 -18.81 20.22 1.21
N ILE A 27 -20.02 20.08 0.69
CA ILE A 27 -20.98 21.16 0.59
C ILE A 27 -21.85 21.15 1.85
N LEU A 28 -21.77 22.23 2.62
CA LEU A 28 -22.50 22.44 3.87
C LEU A 28 -23.59 23.48 3.64
N GLU A 29 -24.78 23.20 4.13
CA GLU A 29 -25.91 24.12 4.18
C GLU A 29 -25.81 24.94 5.46
N VAL A 30 -25.80 26.26 5.34
CA VAL A 30 -25.74 27.19 6.46
C VAL A 30 -27.16 27.68 6.75
N ASP A 31 -27.65 27.44 7.96
CA ASP A 31 -28.94 27.97 8.39
C ASP A 31 -28.85 29.46 8.79
N ASP A 32 -30.01 30.09 9.03
CA ASP A 32 -30.08 31.51 9.43
C ASP A 32 -29.38 31.79 10.78
N SER A 33 -29.08 30.75 11.57
CA SER A 33 -28.35 30.81 12.83
C SER A 33 -26.84 30.56 12.66
N GLY A 34 -26.37 30.28 11.45
CA GLY A 34 -24.97 29.98 11.13
C GLY A 34 -24.55 28.52 11.36
N ASN A 35 -25.47 27.61 11.71
CA ASN A 35 -25.15 26.20 11.85
C ASN A 35 -24.91 25.57 10.48
N GLN A 36 -23.91 24.69 10.42
CA GLN A 36 -23.49 24.05 9.20
C GLN A 36 -23.94 22.60 9.17
N LYS A 37 -24.72 22.23 8.16
CA LYS A 37 -25.22 20.86 7.96
C LYS A 37 -24.70 20.28 6.66
N PHE A 38 -24.04 19.12 6.74
CA PHE A 38 -23.58 18.44 5.53
C PHE A 38 -24.75 18.04 4.63
N THR A 39 -24.66 18.40 3.35
CA THR A 39 -25.74 18.19 2.37
C THR A 39 -25.73 16.81 1.72
N GLY A 40 -24.64 16.03 1.85
CA GLY A 40 -24.43 14.80 1.08
C GLY A 40 -23.77 15.01 -0.28
N TYR A 41 -23.34 16.23 -0.59
CA TYR A 41 -22.70 16.59 -1.85
C TYR A 41 -21.29 17.13 -1.64
N TYR A 42 -20.46 16.97 -2.67
CA TYR A 42 -19.06 17.40 -2.70
C TYR A 42 -18.82 18.31 -3.89
N ALA A 43 -17.94 19.30 -3.72
CA ALA A 43 -17.54 20.23 -4.77
C ALA A 43 -16.23 19.78 -5.43
N GLY A 44 -16.21 19.76 -6.76
CA GLY A 44 -15.03 19.54 -7.57
C GLY A 44 -14.13 20.76 -7.72
N ASP A 45 -13.15 20.63 -8.59
CA ASP A 45 -12.18 21.69 -8.90
C ASP A 45 -12.75 22.74 -9.88
N ASN A 46 -13.77 22.39 -10.67
CA ASN A 46 -14.42 23.25 -11.67
C ASN A 46 -15.92 23.46 -11.37
N ASP A 47 -16.27 23.85 -10.13
CA ASP A 47 -17.67 24.06 -9.66
C ASP A 47 -18.63 22.89 -9.88
N THR A 48 -18.10 21.71 -10.20
CA THR A 48 -18.89 20.52 -10.45
C THR A 48 -19.34 19.93 -9.12
N VAL A 49 -20.64 19.69 -8.96
CA VAL A 49 -21.19 19.09 -7.74
C VAL A 49 -21.36 17.59 -7.92
N TYR A 50 -20.81 16.82 -6.98
CA TYR A 50 -20.86 15.37 -6.95
C TYR A 50 -21.72 14.89 -5.78
N THR A 51 -22.41 13.77 -5.96
CA THR A 51 -22.95 13.00 -4.82
C THR A 51 -21.81 12.31 -4.08
N SER A 52 -22.03 11.91 -2.81
CA SER A 52 -21.07 11.08 -2.06
C SER A 52 -20.51 9.90 -2.86
N ARG A 53 -21.39 9.13 -3.52
CA ARG A 53 -21.01 8.00 -4.38
C ARG A 53 -20.13 8.40 -5.56
N ALA A 54 -20.49 9.47 -6.27
CA ALA A 54 -19.75 9.90 -7.45
C ALA A 54 -18.37 10.45 -7.05
N TRP A 55 -18.32 11.19 -5.94
CA TRP A 55 -17.09 11.73 -5.37
C TRP A 55 -16.16 10.63 -4.90
N SER A 56 -16.67 9.66 -4.13
CA SER A 56 -15.86 8.56 -3.62
C SER A 56 -15.33 7.69 -4.76
N LYS A 57 -16.15 7.42 -5.79
CA LYS A 57 -15.71 6.74 -7.01
C LYS A 57 -14.57 7.47 -7.71
N LYS A 58 -14.66 8.81 -7.82
CA LYS A 58 -13.59 9.65 -8.41
C LYS A 58 -12.29 9.56 -7.60
N LEU A 59 -12.38 9.69 -6.27
CA LEU A 59 -11.22 9.60 -5.39
C LEU A 59 -10.54 8.24 -5.46
N ILE A 60 -11.31 7.15 -5.45
CA ILE A 60 -10.78 5.78 -5.52
C ILE A 60 -10.14 5.53 -6.88
N ALA A 61 -10.76 5.99 -7.99
CA ALA A 61 -10.16 5.88 -9.31
C ALA A 61 -8.80 6.57 -9.36
N LYS A 62 -8.72 7.81 -8.86
CA LYS A 62 -7.45 8.56 -8.78
C LYS A 62 -6.41 7.85 -7.92
N LYS A 63 -6.80 7.28 -6.77
CA LYS A 63 -5.89 6.47 -5.93
C LYS A 63 -5.39 5.22 -6.67
N LYS A 64 -6.25 4.53 -7.41
CA LYS A 64 -5.89 3.33 -8.20
C LYS A 64 -4.94 3.67 -9.34
N GLU A 65 -5.16 4.77 -10.05
CA GLU A 65 -4.28 5.26 -11.11
C GLU A 65 -2.88 5.56 -10.58
N ALA A 66 -2.77 6.36 -9.52
CA ALA A 66 -1.49 6.68 -8.90
C ALA A 66 -0.74 5.42 -8.38
N GLN A 67 -1.48 4.39 -7.98
CA GLN A 67 -0.88 3.13 -7.55
C GLN A 67 -0.34 2.32 -8.73
N ARG A 68 -1.02 2.32 -9.87
CA ARG A 68 -0.56 1.64 -11.10
C ARG A 68 0.68 2.32 -11.66
N GLU A 69 0.67 3.65 -11.74
CA GLU A 69 1.84 4.41 -12.16
C GLU A 69 3.07 4.11 -11.29
N ARG A 70 2.90 4.04 -9.96
CA ARG A 70 3.98 3.65 -9.04
C ARG A 70 4.48 2.23 -9.28
N LEU A 71 3.59 1.30 -9.62
CA LEU A 71 3.96 -0.08 -9.90
C LEU A 71 4.74 -0.18 -11.22
N ASP A 72 4.29 0.51 -12.26
CA ASP A 72 4.96 0.54 -13.57
C ASP A 72 6.37 1.12 -13.45
N ILE A 73 6.53 2.21 -12.69
CA ILE A 73 7.86 2.81 -12.41
C ILE A 73 8.75 1.79 -11.68
N PHE A 74 8.22 1.11 -10.67
CA PHE A 74 8.98 0.12 -9.92
C PHE A 74 9.41 -1.07 -10.80
N GLU A 75 8.52 -1.56 -11.67
CA GLU A 75 8.84 -2.64 -12.62
C GLU A 75 9.95 -2.22 -13.60
N GLN A 76 9.88 -1.00 -14.14
CA GLN A 76 10.93 -0.44 -14.99
C GLN A 76 12.28 -0.35 -14.27
N GLU A 77 12.31 0.13 -13.03
CA GLU A 77 13.54 0.20 -12.23
C GLU A 77 14.16 -1.19 -12.01
N GLN A 78 13.33 -2.21 -11.75
CA GLN A 78 13.80 -3.60 -11.60
C GLN A 78 14.34 -4.17 -12.91
N GLU A 79 13.67 -3.92 -14.04
CA GLU A 79 14.14 -4.36 -15.35
C GLU A 79 15.46 -3.69 -15.73
N GLU A 80 15.58 -2.38 -15.52
CA GLU A 80 16.84 -1.66 -15.72
C GLU A 80 17.96 -2.20 -14.82
N ALA A 81 17.66 -2.43 -13.53
CA ALA A 81 18.61 -2.99 -12.59
C ALA A 81 19.04 -4.40 -13.02
N LEU A 82 18.12 -5.22 -13.51
CA LEU A 82 18.41 -6.56 -14.03
C LEU A 82 19.26 -6.48 -15.30
N GLN A 83 18.96 -5.58 -16.23
CA GLN A 83 19.76 -5.36 -17.44
C GLN A 83 21.17 -4.86 -17.10
N LYS A 84 21.30 -3.91 -16.17
CA LYS A 84 22.59 -3.44 -15.65
C LYS A 84 23.36 -4.59 -15.00
N ARG A 85 22.69 -5.42 -14.17
CA ARG A 85 23.28 -6.63 -13.56
C ARG A 85 23.76 -7.61 -14.64
N LYS A 86 22.92 -7.96 -15.62
CA LYS A 86 23.24 -8.87 -16.74
C LYS A 86 24.42 -8.36 -17.57
N LYS A 87 24.46 -7.07 -17.90
CA LYS A 87 25.59 -6.44 -18.61
C LYS A 87 26.87 -6.53 -17.76
N LYS A 88 26.79 -6.18 -16.47
CA LYS A 88 27.94 -6.26 -15.56
C LYS A 88 28.49 -7.68 -15.43
N THR A 89 27.62 -8.69 -15.27
CA THR A 89 28.04 -10.10 -15.22
C THR A 89 28.62 -10.57 -16.56
N LEU A 90 28.05 -10.17 -17.69
CA LEU A 90 28.61 -10.48 -19.01
C LEU A 90 30.02 -9.89 -19.18
N PHE A 91 30.22 -8.61 -18.85
CA PHE A 91 31.55 -7.99 -18.89
C PHE A 91 32.54 -8.67 -17.95
N MET A 92 32.10 -9.09 -16.76
CA MET A 92 32.94 -9.84 -15.82
C MET A 92 33.37 -11.20 -16.38
N LEU A 93 32.43 -11.96 -16.98
CA LEU A 93 32.74 -13.24 -17.61
C LEU A 93 33.70 -13.10 -18.80
N LEU A 94 33.49 -12.09 -19.66
CA LEU A 94 34.40 -11.81 -20.78
C LEU A 94 35.81 -11.41 -20.32
N GLY A 95 35.92 -10.67 -19.20
CA GLY A 95 37.21 -10.39 -18.58
C GLY A 95 37.89 -11.67 -18.07
N PHE A 96 37.13 -12.52 -17.37
CA PHE A 96 37.64 -13.82 -16.90
C PHE A 96 38.05 -14.75 -18.04
N THR A 97 37.33 -14.80 -19.17
CA THR A 97 37.72 -15.67 -20.29
C THR A 97 39.04 -15.23 -20.93
N VAL A 98 39.29 -13.93 -21.08
CA VAL A 98 40.58 -13.41 -21.57
C VAL A 98 41.71 -13.73 -20.60
N ILE A 99 41.47 -13.57 -19.29
CA ILE A 99 42.44 -13.96 -18.25
C ILE A 99 42.71 -15.47 -18.32
N ILE A 100 41.67 -16.30 -18.45
CA ILE A 100 41.81 -17.75 -18.57
C ILE A 100 42.66 -18.11 -19.79
N ILE A 101 42.39 -17.54 -20.96
CA ILE A 101 43.18 -17.78 -22.18
C ILE A 101 44.65 -17.38 -21.96
N GLY A 102 44.91 -16.23 -21.33
CA GLY A 102 46.26 -15.79 -20.98
C GLY A 102 46.95 -16.72 -19.98
N THR A 103 46.24 -17.15 -18.92
CA THR A 103 46.76 -18.12 -17.95
C THR A 103 47.02 -19.48 -18.60
N ILE A 104 46.19 -19.95 -19.52
CA ILE A 104 46.42 -21.19 -20.27
C ILE A 104 47.70 -21.05 -21.11
N ALA A 105 47.92 -19.92 -21.79
CA ALA A 105 49.16 -19.68 -22.53
C ALA A 105 50.40 -19.64 -21.62
N ILE A 106 50.29 -19.03 -20.43
CA ILE A 106 51.34 -19.01 -19.41
C ILE A 106 51.58 -20.42 -18.87
N VAL A 107 50.53 -21.17 -18.55
CA VAL A 107 50.59 -22.56 -18.07
C VAL A 107 51.22 -23.46 -19.13
N TYR A 108 50.90 -23.29 -20.42
CA TYR A 108 51.61 -23.95 -21.52
C TYR A 108 53.10 -23.60 -21.55
N ALA A 109 53.46 -22.35 -21.25
CA ALA A 109 54.86 -21.92 -21.15
C ALA A 109 55.55 -22.42 -19.87
N THR A 110 54.80 -22.73 -18.81
CA THR A 110 55.34 -23.15 -17.50
C THR A 110 55.09 -24.63 -17.18
N TRP A 111 54.50 -25.41 -18.09
CA TRP A 111 54.27 -26.87 -17.98
C TRP A 111 55.57 -27.67 -18.16
N ASN A 112 56.59 -27.32 -17.38
CA ASN A 112 57.73 -28.20 -17.11
C ASN A 112 58.08 -28.28 -15.62
N ASN A 113 57.24 -27.79 -14.69
CA ASN A 113 57.45 -28.01 -13.25
C ASN A 113 56.11 -28.13 -12.50
N ASN A 114 55.72 -29.38 -12.17
CA ASN A 114 54.68 -29.75 -11.19
C ASN A 114 55.22 -29.49 -9.75
N ASP A 115 54.47 -29.45 -8.65
CA ASP A 115 53.21 -30.09 -8.24
C ASP A 115 52.61 -29.31 -7.03
N PRO A 116 51.30 -29.44 -6.71
CA PRO A 116 50.56 -28.65 -5.73
C PRO A 116 50.45 -29.34 -4.36
N SER A 117 50.31 -28.55 -3.30
CA SER A 117 49.69 -29.05 -2.06
C SER A 117 48.84 -27.98 -1.35
N LYS A 118 47.54 -28.28 -1.35
CA LYS A 118 46.56 -28.16 -0.25
C LYS A 118 46.85 -27.17 0.89
N THR A 119 45.90 -26.27 1.13
CA THR A 119 45.50 -25.91 2.50
C THR A 119 44.00 -25.66 2.54
N GLU A 120 43.30 -26.46 3.34
CA GLU A 120 41.86 -26.36 3.60
C GLU A 120 41.56 -25.29 4.67
N PRO A 121 40.36 -24.69 4.67
CA PRO A 121 39.97 -23.59 5.57
C PRO A 121 39.45 -24.08 6.94
N PRO A 122 39.70 -23.37 8.06
CA PRO A 122 39.10 -23.69 9.35
C PRO A 122 37.69 -23.10 9.54
N MET A 123 36.88 -23.86 10.29
CA MET A 123 35.45 -23.73 10.54
C MET A 123 35.00 -22.51 11.35
N ILE A 124 33.72 -22.19 11.12
CA ILE A 124 32.80 -21.30 11.85
C ILE A 124 32.63 -21.78 13.30
N ASP A 125 32.88 -20.89 14.27
CA ASP A 125 32.34 -21.00 15.62
C ASP A 125 31.08 -20.14 15.77
N LYS A 126 30.16 -20.72 16.53
CA LYS A 126 28.75 -20.39 16.69
C LYS A 126 28.55 -19.69 18.05
N ILE A 127 27.45 -18.92 18.18
CA ILE A 127 26.78 -18.51 19.44
C ILE A 127 27.51 -17.38 20.21
N GLU A 128 26.92 -16.33 20.77
CA GLU A 128 25.65 -15.56 20.70
C GLU A 128 25.89 -14.36 21.64
N PRO A 129 25.28 -13.18 21.41
CA PRO A 129 25.55 -11.97 22.19
C PRO A 129 24.71 -11.89 23.45
N THR A 130 25.22 -11.24 24.50
CA THR A 130 24.40 -10.55 25.53
C THR A 130 25.31 -9.76 26.50
N PRO A 131 24.82 -8.76 27.24
CA PRO A 131 24.01 -7.60 26.86
C PRO A 131 24.64 -6.28 27.40
N MET A 132 23.89 -5.18 27.26
CA MET A 132 23.81 -4.05 28.20
C MET A 132 24.66 -2.83 27.86
N SER A 133 23.98 -1.82 27.31
CA SER A 133 24.08 -0.39 27.65
C SER A 133 23.54 0.35 26.42
N GLU A 134 22.21 0.53 26.38
CA GLU A 134 21.49 1.70 26.90
C GLU A 134 21.30 2.74 25.79
N PHE A 135 20.07 3.28 25.77
CA PHE A 135 19.53 4.29 24.84
C PHE A 135 18.95 3.76 23.53
N ALA A 136 17.95 2.88 23.64
CA ALA A 136 16.87 2.85 22.67
C ALA A 136 15.53 3.02 23.41
N THR A 137 14.91 4.17 23.20
CA THR A 137 13.52 4.46 23.51
C THR A 137 12.61 3.33 23.05
N THR A 138 11.89 2.72 24.00
CA THR A 138 10.90 1.68 23.76
C THR A 138 9.71 2.26 22.98
N THR A 139 9.78 2.23 21.66
CA THR A 139 8.56 2.10 20.84
C THR A 139 8.32 0.60 20.73
N THR A 140 7.42 0.08 21.54
CA THR A 140 6.80 -1.22 21.26
C THR A 140 6.15 -1.09 19.89
N ASP A 141 6.79 -1.63 18.84
CA ASP A 141 6.16 -1.97 17.58
C ASP A 141 5.16 -3.09 17.89
N SER A 142 4.07 -2.72 18.56
CA SER A 142 2.90 -3.54 18.70
C SER A 142 2.39 -3.73 17.28
N LEU A 143 2.60 -4.93 16.76
CA LEU A 143 2.12 -5.40 15.49
C LEU A 143 0.63 -5.03 15.36
N TYR A 144 0.34 -3.92 14.69
CA TYR A 144 -1.02 -3.39 14.61
C TYR A 144 -1.93 -4.39 13.92
N GLY A 145 -3.12 -4.59 14.49
CA GLY A 145 -4.17 -5.40 13.90
C GLY A 145 -4.18 -6.85 14.37
N ASN A 146 -5.38 -7.42 14.44
CA ASN A 146 -5.66 -8.80 14.83
C ASN A 146 -6.20 -9.63 13.65
N ALA A 147 -6.25 -9.06 12.45
CA ALA A 147 -6.62 -9.74 11.22
C ALA A 147 -5.76 -9.26 10.04
N ILE A 148 -5.77 -10.04 8.97
CA ILE A 148 -5.08 -9.77 7.72
C ILE A 148 -6.06 -9.79 6.55
N ILE A 149 -5.88 -8.88 5.61
CA ILE A 149 -6.65 -8.88 4.37
C ILE A 149 -6.07 -9.94 3.43
N THR A 150 -6.92 -10.82 2.91
CA THR A 150 -6.51 -11.96 2.06
C THR A 150 -6.77 -11.73 0.57
N GLY A 151 -7.46 -10.64 0.21
CA GLY A 151 -7.75 -10.31 -1.19
C GLY A 151 -6.93 -9.13 -1.70
N SER A 152 -6.79 -9.04 -3.02
CA SER A 152 -6.33 -7.84 -3.72
C SER A 152 -7.52 -7.01 -4.22
N ASP A 153 -7.32 -5.70 -4.36
CA ASP A 153 -8.36 -4.75 -4.78
C ASP A 153 -9.68 -4.80 -3.97
N VAL A 154 -9.60 -5.16 -2.69
CA VAL A 154 -10.77 -5.32 -1.81
C VAL A 154 -11.37 -3.97 -1.45
N ASN A 155 -12.65 -3.77 -1.70
CA ASN A 155 -13.34 -2.52 -1.40
C ASN A 155 -13.78 -2.42 0.06
N MET A 156 -13.52 -1.29 0.70
CA MET A 156 -14.03 -0.91 2.02
C MET A 156 -15.19 0.07 1.87
N ARG A 157 -16.30 -0.22 2.57
CA ARG A 157 -17.57 0.52 2.42
C ARG A 157 -18.02 1.20 3.70
N GLU A 158 -18.87 2.20 3.54
CA GLU A 158 -19.46 2.93 4.67
C GLU A 158 -20.45 2.08 5.49
N LYS A 159 -21.16 1.14 4.84
CA LYS A 159 -22.18 0.26 5.46
C LYS A 159 -22.03 -1.19 4.94
N PRO A 160 -22.53 -2.21 5.67
CA PRO A 160 -22.38 -3.62 5.31
C PRO A 160 -23.37 -4.04 4.20
N ASN A 161 -23.30 -3.42 3.03
CA ASN A 161 -24.08 -3.83 1.87
C ASN A 161 -23.43 -3.38 0.55
N LEU A 162 -23.78 -4.04 -0.56
CA LEU A 162 -23.21 -3.77 -1.88
C LEU A 162 -23.62 -2.40 -2.47
N ASN A 163 -24.71 -1.82 -1.96
CA ASN A 163 -25.24 -0.54 -2.43
C ASN A 163 -24.59 0.65 -1.73
N ALA A 164 -23.87 0.43 -0.62
CA ALA A 164 -23.20 1.47 0.14
C ALA A 164 -21.99 2.03 -0.60
N ASP A 165 -21.66 3.29 -0.30
CA ASP A 165 -20.54 3.97 -0.91
C ASP A 165 -19.21 3.31 -0.50
N ILE A 166 -18.32 3.15 -1.47
CA ILE A 166 -16.95 2.68 -1.24
C ILE A 166 -16.18 3.90 -0.73
N ILE A 167 -15.56 3.77 0.44
CA ILE A 167 -14.83 4.84 1.12
C ILE A 167 -13.32 4.67 1.00
N ASP A 168 -12.84 3.43 0.84
CA ASP A 168 -11.44 3.12 0.52
C ASP A 168 -11.32 1.72 -0.09
N PHE A 169 -10.10 1.28 -0.41
CA PHE A 169 -9.83 -0.09 -0.87
C PHE A 169 -8.43 -0.57 -0.48
N PHE A 170 -8.26 -1.88 -0.38
CA PHE A 170 -6.99 -2.58 -0.10
C PHE A 170 -6.38 -3.00 -1.44
N PRO A 171 -5.24 -2.43 -1.85
CA PRO A 171 -4.66 -2.74 -3.16
C PRO A 171 -4.07 -4.15 -3.21
N LYS A 172 -3.55 -4.65 -2.08
CA LYS A 172 -2.86 -5.95 -1.97
C LYS A 172 -3.39 -6.71 -0.76
N GLU A 173 -3.22 -8.03 -0.81
CA GLU A 173 -3.34 -8.88 0.38
C GLU A 173 -2.19 -8.61 1.35
N GLY A 174 -2.32 -9.12 2.57
CA GLY A 174 -1.28 -9.04 3.60
C GLY A 174 -1.38 -7.81 4.51
N GLU A 175 -2.22 -6.82 4.17
CA GLU A 175 -2.41 -5.65 5.03
C GLU A 175 -3.07 -6.05 6.35
N ARG A 176 -2.48 -5.61 7.47
CA ARG A 176 -3.00 -5.88 8.81
C ARG A 176 -4.03 -4.83 9.20
N VAL A 177 -5.15 -5.30 9.76
CA VAL A 177 -6.27 -4.47 10.20
C VAL A 177 -6.73 -4.88 11.58
N MET A 178 -7.35 -3.94 12.30
CA MET A 178 -8.08 -4.23 13.52
C MET A 178 -9.51 -4.64 13.17
N LEU A 179 -9.86 -5.90 13.38
CA LEU A 179 -11.20 -6.43 13.25
C LEU A 179 -12.01 -6.06 14.50
N LEU A 180 -12.98 -5.14 14.32
CA LEU A 180 -13.85 -4.65 15.39
C LEU A 180 -15.08 -5.52 15.61
N LEU A 181 -15.63 -6.08 14.52
CA LEU A 181 -16.78 -6.98 14.57
C LEU A 181 -16.43 -8.24 13.77
N PRO A 182 -16.50 -9.43 14.39
CA PRO A 182 -16.16 -10.67 13.71
C PRO A 182 -17.15 -10.98 12.59
N ALA A 183 -16.65 -11.63 11.55
CA ALA A 183 -17.48 -12.36 10.60
C ALA A 183 -18.27 -13.43 11.35
N SER A 184 -19.57 -13.54 11.07
CA SER A 184 -20.41 -14.65 11.52
C SER A 184 -21.01 -15.31 10.29
N ASP A 185 -21.38 -16.59 10.38
CA ASP A 185 -21.93 -17.38 9.26
C ASP A 185 -23.20 -16.75 8.64
N THR A 186 -23.85 -15.83 9.36
CA THR A 186 -25.02 -15.06 8.89
C THR A 186 -24.68 -13.64 8.41
N LEU A 187 -23.51 -13.11 8.76
CA LEU A 187 -23.06 -11.76 8.43
C LEU A 187 -21.89 -11.83 7.45
N SER A 188 -22.20 -11.62 6.16
CA SER A 188 -21.21 -11.56 5.09
C SER A 188 -20.28 -10.34 5.16
N TRP A 189 -20.42 -9.48 6.17
CA TRP A 189 -19.64 -8.25 6.33
C TRP A 189 -19.03 -8.17 7.72
N CYS A 190 -17.81 -7.66 7.79
CA CYS A 190 -17.11 -7.35 9.03
C CYS A 190 -16.70 -5.89 9.05
N LYS A 191 -16.53 -5.34 10.25
CA LYS A 191 -16.08 -3.96 10.44
C LYS A 191 -14.60 -3.98 10.84
N VAL A 192 -13.78 -3.22 10.12
CA VAL A 192 -12.34 -3.14 10.38
C VAL A 192 -11.88 -1.69 10.52
N THR A 193 -10.74 -1.51 11.16
CA THR A 193 -9.99 -0.27 11.22
C THR A 193 -8.58 -0.48 10.69
N ARG A 194 -8.08 0.48 9.91
CA ARG A 194 -6.71 0.56 9.40
C ARG A 194 -5.79 1.27 10.39
N LYS A 195 -4.48 1.10 10.19
CA LYS A 195 -3.44 1.77 10.99
C LYS A 195 -3.55 3.30 10.95
N ASP A 196 -4.08 3.86 9.87
CA ASP A 196 -4.35 5.31 9.72
C ASP A 196 -5.64 5.79 10.43
N GLY A 197 -6.36 4.89 11.10
CA GLY A 197 -7.62 5.18 11.82
C GLY A 197 -8.88 5.05 10.95
N THR A 198 -8.74 4.84 9.63
CA THR A 198 -9.89 4.70 8.74
C THR A 198 -10.68 3.44 9.09
N THR A 199 -11.98 3.59 9.31
CA THR A 199 -12.87 2.49 9.74
C THR A 199 -13.98 2.28 8.72
N GLY A 200 -14.24 1.03 8.36
CA GLY A 200 -15.28 0.69 7.38
C GLY A 200 -15.66 -0.78 7.37
N TRP A 201 -16.53 -1.15 6.43
CA TRP A 201 -17.06 -2.50 6.26
C TRP A 201 -16.42 -3.20 5.07
N ILE A 202 -16.01 -4.44 5.28
CA ILE A 202 -15.40 -5.30 4.26
C ILE A 202 -16.17 -6.61 4.22
N TYR A 203 -16.24 -7.22 3.05
CA TYR A 203 -16.80 -8.55 2.90
C TYR A 203 -15.94 -9.57 3.65
N SER A 204 -16.55 -10.33 4.55
CA SER A 204 -15.86 -11.18 5.52
C SER A 204 -14.91 -12.20 4.90
N GLU A 205 -15.20 -12.67 3.68
CA GLU A 205 -14.36 -13.63 2.94
C GLU A 205 -12.94 -13.13 2.67
N TYR A 206 -12.74 -11.81 2.63
CA TYR A 206 -11.44 -11.19 2.38
C TYR A 206 -10.67 -10.85 3.66
N VAL A 207 -11.13 -11.30 4.83
CA VAL A 207 -10.51 -10.99 6.12
C VAL A 207 -10.26 -12.27 6.89
N LYS A 208 -8.99 -12.55 7.16
CA LYS A 208 -8.57 -13.69 7.98
C LYS A 208 -8.12 -13.20 9.35
N LYS A 209 -8.86 -13.57 10.40
CA LYS A 209 -8.44 -13.35 11.78
C LYS A 209 -7.12 -14.07 12.03
N MET A 210 -6.17 -13.39 12.68
CA MET A 210 -4.91 -14.00 13.06
C MET A 210 -5.10 -14.82 14.35
N PRO A 211 -4.42 -15.97 14.49
CA PRO A 211 -4.38 -16.66 15.76
C PRO A 211 -3.76 -15.74 16.80
N VAL A 212 -4.39 -15.64 17.97
CA VAL A 212 -3.73 -15.06 19.14
C VAL A 212 -2.64 -16.06 19.49
N SER A 213 -1.38 -15.62 19.51
CA SER A 213 -0.30 -16.47 20.02
C SER A 213 -0.56 -16.65 21.52
N ASP A 214 -0.94 -17.87 21.90
CA ASP A 214 -0.95 -18.26 23.31
C ASP A 214 0.51 -18.24 23.78
N GLU A 215 0.88 -17.23 24.57
CA GLU A 215 2.15 -17.18 25.33
C GLU A 215 2.10 -18.12 26.53
#